data_AF-E9DXD1-F1
#
_entry.id   AF-E9DXD1-F1
#
_cell.length_a   1.000
_cell.length_b   1.000
_cell.length_c   1.000
_cell.angle_alpha   90.00
_cell.angle_beta   90.00
_cell.angle_gamma   90.00
#
_symmetry.space_group_name_H-M   'P 1'
#
loop_
_entity.id
_entity.type
_entity.pdbx_description
1 polymer ?
#
loop_
_entity_poly.entity_id
_entity_poly.type
_entity_poly.pdbx_seq_one_letter_code
_entity_poly.pdbx_strand_id
1 'polypeptide(L)'
;MDLHHACGGQWDTLVTQCHLTTEELDSFLEYAGMFLCNLGNSYVSFKDRRSYQALTFTRAKETKSSSLVQQSKHCERLQIFPQMTMDGLENTIGPLLAVPPFSLGYPSRDVQSAHYPGTEALSQEEIAQVSASVGRHFLWPENTRLRKLFKNGKPVYRLLQASAENDASSSNPHQLDNDLFLMKGDHSQELSKVCSALKRAKAYASNSKKIQFLEHYIESFRTGSLEAFQASQKVWVTMSQQQWNT
;
A
#
# COMPACT_ATOMS: atom_id res chain seq x y z
N MET A 1 4.59 10.24 -11.08
CA MET A 1 4.20 11.63 -10.78
C MET A 1 5.27 12.62 -11.23
N ASP A 2 6.55 12.37 -10.98
CA ASP A 2 7.63 13.28 -11.40
C ASP A 2 7.64 13.59 -12.90
N LEU A 3 7.37 12.60 -13.75
CA LEU A 3 7.23 12.80 -15.20
C LEU A 3 6.11 13.79 -15.56
N HIS A 4 4.98 13.73 -14.86
CA HIS A 4 3.87 14.68 -15.04
C HIS A 4 4.27 16.10 -14.63
N HIS A 5 5.05 16.25 -13.56
CA HIS A 5 5.55 17.56 -13.13
C HIS A 5 6.60 18.12 -14.10
N ALA A 6 7.50 17.27 -14.61
CA ALA A 6 8.56 17.67 -15.53
C ALA A 6 8.01 18.24 -16.85
N CYS A 7 6.91 17.68 -17.36
CA CYS A 7 6.23 18.22 -18.55
C CYS A 7 5.06 19.17 -18.21
N GLY A 8 4.77 19.44 -16.94
CA GLY A 8 3.61 20.23 -16.53
C GLY A 8 2.27 19.69 -17.04
N GLY A 9 2.17 18.36 -17.24
CA GLY A 9 1.02 17.70 -17.86
C GLY A 9 0.93 17.85 -19.39
N GLN A 10 1.89 18.50 -20.04
CA GLN A 10 1.96 18.65 -21.50
C GLN A 10 2.74 17.50 -22.12
N TRP A 11 2.10 16.34 -22.22
CA TRP A 11 2.74 15.09 -22.63
C TRP A 11 3.35 15.11 -24.04
N ASP A 12 2.78 15.88 -24.97
CA ASP A 12 3.29 16.03 -26.35
C ASP A 12 4.70 16.63 -26.41
N THR A 13 5.11 17.41 -25.40
CA THR A 13 6.48 17.95 -25.36
C THR A 13 7.51 16.83 -25.24
N LEU A 14 7.16 15.71 -24.61
CA LEU A 14 8.03 14.54 -24.47
C LEU A 14 8.19 13.78 -25.79
N VAL A 15 7.20 13.80 -26.69
CA VAL A 15 7.34 13.23 -28.05
C VAL A 15 8.51 13.92 -28.77
N THR A 16 8.52 15.25 -28.71
CA THR A 16 9.53 16.08 -29.38
C THR A 16 10.89 16.00 -28.68
N GLN A 17 10.91 16.11 -27.35
CA GLN A 17 12.14 16.15 -26.56
C GLN A 17 12.80 14.78 -26.48
N CYS A 18 12.01 13.73 -26.25
CA CYS A 18 12.49 12.36 -26.03
C CYS A 18 12.53 11.49 -27.27
N HIS A 19 12.22 12.05 -28.45
CA HIS A 19 12.12 11.32 -29.71
C HIS A 19 11.22 10.08 -29.61
N LEU A 20 10.14 10.20 -28.83
CA LEU A 20 9.14 9.13 -28.71
C LEU A 20 8.19 9.19 -29.89
N THR A 21 7.61 8.05 -30.26
CA THR A 21 6.43 8.06 -31.14
C THR A 21 5.17 8.37 -30.34
N THR A 22 4.11 8.81 -31.01
CA THR A 22 2.81 9.02 -30.39
C THR A 22 2.26 7.72 -29.79
N GLU A 23 2.47 6.59 -30.46
CA GLU A 23 2.02 5.28 -29.99
C GLU A 23 2.74 4.82 -28.72
N GLU A 24 4.04 5.15 -28.60
CA GLU A 24 4.79 4.91 -27.37
C GLU A 24 4.19 5.74 -26.23
N LEU A 25 3.97 7.05 -26.45
CA LEU A 25 3.38 7.92 -25.43
C LEU A 25 1.97 7.45 -25.03
N ASP A 26 1.13 7.07 -25.97
CA ASP A 26 -0.22 6.55 -25.69
C ASP A 26 -0.15 5.28 -24.83
N SER A 27 0.76 4.37 -25.16
CA SER A 27 0.98 3.14 -24.39
C SER A 27 1.42 3.43 -22.95
N PHE A 28 2.26 4.45 -22.77
CA PHE A 28 2.69 4.93 -21.45
C PHE A 28 1.52 5.48 -20.65
N LEU A 29 0.74 6.38 -21.24
CA LEU A 29 -0.37 7.04 -20.57
C LEU A 29 -1.47 6.04 -20.20
N GLU A 30 -1.72 5.05 -21.05
CA GLU A 30 -2.64 3.96 -20.74
C GLU A 30 -2.13 3.14 -19.54
N TYR A 31 -0.85 2.78 -19.53
CA TYR A 31 -0.25 2.09 -18.37
C TYR A 31 -0.35 2.94 -17.10
N ALA A 32 0.02 4.22 -17.17
CA ALA A 32 -0.02 5.12 -16.03
C ALA A 32 -1.44 5.30 -15.50
N GLY A 33 -2.43 5.44 -16.39
CA GLY A 33 -3.84 5.47 -16.03
C GLY A 33 -4.26 4.20 -15.30
N MET A 34 -3.94 3.03 -15.84
CA MET A 34 -4.23 1.76 -15.18
C MET A 34 -3.54 1.61 -13.83
N PHE A 35 -2.27 2.01 -13.73
CA PHE A 35 -1.51 1.97 -12.48
C PHE A 35 -2.15 2.86 -11.41
N LEU A 36 -2.54 4.08 -11.78
CA LEU A 36 -3.19 5.03 -10.86
C LEU A 36 -4.59 4.57 -10.46
N CYS A 37 -5.39 4.03 -11.38
CA CYS A 37 -6.71 3.47 -11.07
C CYS A 37 -6.64 2.29 -10.11
N ASN A 38 -5.62 1.43 -10.24
CA ASN A 38 -5.44 0.26 -9.37
C ASN A 38 -4.59 0.55 -8.12
N LEU A 39 -4.04 1.77 -7.98
CA LEU A 39 -3.05 2.14 -6.95
C LEU A 39 -1.84 1.17 -6.92
N GLY A 40 -1.47 0.63 -8.07
CA GLY A 40 -0.44 -0.40 -8.19
C GLY A 40 -0.38 -1.04 -9.59
N ASN A 41 0.61 -1.91 -9.77
CA ASN A 41 0.91 -2.55 -11.06
C ASN A 41 0.23 -3.93 -11.25
N SER A 42 -0.65 -4.33 -10.32
CA SER A 42 -1.44 -5.55 -10.41
C SER A 42 -2.83 -5.25 -10.97
N TYR A 43 -3.32 -6.09 -11.89
CA TYR A 43 -4.61 -5.91 -12.54
C TYR A 43 -5.56 -6.98 -12.06
N VAL A 44 -6.76 -6.59 -11.62
CA VAL A 44 -7.83 -7.56 -11.36
C VAL A 44 -8.35 -8.11 -12.69
N SER A 45 -8.15 -9.40 -12.93
CA SER A 45 -8.85 -10.14 -13.98
C SER A 45 -9.99 -10.95 -13.36
N PHE A 46 -11.22 -10.62 -13.75
CA PHE A 46 -12.39 -11.42 -13.41
C PHE A 46 -12.44 -12.64 -14.32
N LYS A 47 -11.97 -13.80 -13.83
CA LYS A 47 -12.22 -15.06 -14.51
C LYS A 47 -13.61 -15.57 -14.11
N ASP A 48 -14.53 -15.50 -15.08
CA ASP A 48 -15.87 -16.12 -15.10
C ASP A 48 -16.96 -15.47 -14.21
N ARG A 49 -18.13 -15.20 -14.80
CA ARG A 49 -19.29 -14.54 -14.16
C ARG A 49 -20.08 -15.46 -13.21
N ARG A 50 -19.66 -16.71 -13.03
CA ARG A 50 -20.42 -17.72 -12.26
C ARG A 50 -19.86 -18.03 -10.88
N SER A 51 -18.69 -17.49 -10.53
CA SER A 51 -18.04 -17.75 -9.24
C SER A 51 -17.49 -16.45 -8.67
N TYR A 52 -18.19 -15.85 -7.71
CA TYR A 52 -17.74 -14.65 -6.98
C TYR A 52 -16.45 -14.86 -6.14
N GLN A 53 -15.70 -15.96 -6.35
CA GLN A 53 -14.62 -16.40 -5.46
C GLN A 53 -13.20 -16.34 -6.06
N ALA A 54 -13.02 -15.98 -7.33
CA ALA A 54 -11.67 -15.99 -7.95
C ALA A 54 -11.32 -14.66 -8.64
N LEU A 55 -11.01 -13.63 -7.85
CA LEU A 55 -10.28 -12.47 -8.35
C LEU A 55 -8.84 -12.93 -8.66
N THR A 56 -8.50 -13.09 -9.93
CA THR A 56 -7.12 -13.37 -10.32
C THR A 56 -6.44 -12.04 -10.60
N PHE A 57 -5.53 -11.62 -9.74
CA PHE A 57 -4.70 -10.46 -10.03
C PHE A 57 -3.59 -10.91 -11.00
N THR A 58 -3.53 -10.33 -12.19
CA THR A 58 -2.48 -10.56 -13.20
C THR A 58 -1.74 -9.26 -13.47
N ARG A 59 -0.42 -9.31 -13.65
CA ARG A 59 0.37 -8.13 -14.04
C ARG A 59 0.06 -7.72 -15.49
N ALA A 60 0.30 -6.45 -15.86
CA ALA A 60 0.07 -5.96 -17.22
C ALA A 60 0.79 -6.89 -18.21
N LYS A 61 0.11 -7.30 -19.28
CA LYS A 61 0.72 -8.09 -20.37
C LYS A 61 2.05 -7.43 -20.77
N GLU A 62 3.09 -8.26 -20.92
CA GLU A 62 4.49 -7.89 -21.24
C GLU A 62 4.63 -6.86 -22.38
N THR A 63 3.66 -6.82 -23.29
CA THR A 63 3.67 -5.98 -24.49
C THR A 63 3.57 -4.47 -24.23
N LYS A 64 3.00 -4.02 -23.10
CA LYS A 64 2.90 -2.56 -22.79
C LYS A 64 4.04 -2.05 -21.92
N SER A 65 4.68 -2.95 -21.15
CA SER A 65 5.68 -2.58 -20.15
C SER A 65 7.10 -2.40 -20.74
N SER A 66 7.38 -2.96 -21.91
CA SER A 66 8.63 -2.71 -22.65
C SER A 66 8.77 -1.26 -23.12
N SER A 67 7.65 -0.60 -23.45
CA SER A 67 7.63 0.83 -23.83
C SER A 67 8.13 1.72 -22.69
N LEU A 68 7.77 1.42 -21.43
CA LEU A 68 8.23 2.15 -20.23
C LEU A 68 9.75 2.18 -20.09
N VAL A 69 10.43 1.06 -20.37
CA VAL A 69 11.90 0.95 -20.32
C VAL A 69 12.55 1.75 -21.41
N GLN A 70 11.97 1.66 -22.60
CA GLN A 70 12.51 2.34 -23.76
C GLN A 70 12.36 3.85 -23.57
N GLN A 71 11.22 4.29 -23.05
CA GLN A 71 10.94 5.67 -22.68
C GLN A 71 11.81 6.16 -21.54
N SER A 72 12.00 5.37 -20.48
CA SER A 72 12.87 5.76 -19.35
C SER A 72 14.31 5.98 -19.79
N LYS A 73 14.83 5.11 -20.65
CA LYS A 73 16.18 5.23 -21.22
C LYS A 73 16.31 6.37 -22.22
N HIS A 74 15.23 6.73 -22.94
CA HIS A 74 15.23 7.93 -23.79
C HIS A 74 15.23 9.21 -22.94
N CYS A 75 14.45 9.20 -21.85
CA CYS A 75 14.31 10.26 -20.86
C CYS A 75 15.61 10.52 -20.07
N GLU A 76 16.36 9.46 -19.74
CA GLU A 76 17.68 9.52 -19.10
C GLU A 76 18.69 10.37 -19.90
N ARG A 77 18.66 10.24 -21.23
CA ARG A 77 19.59 10.96 -22.13
C ARG A 77 19.38 12.48 -22.15
N LEU A 78 18.25 12.96 -21.66
CA LEU A 78 17.84 14.37 -21.79
C LEU A 78 17.93 15.14 -20.47
N GLN A 79 18.35 14.49 -19.38
CA GLN A 79 18.52 15.11 -18.05
C GLN A 79 17.29 15.92 -17.57
N ILE A 80 16.09 15.57 -18.04
CA ILE A 80 14.85 16.29 -17.71
C ILE A 80 14.42 15.98 -16.26
N PHE A 81 15.01 14.95 -15.65
CA PHE A 81 14.61 14.43 -14.34
C PHE A 81 15.60 14.82 -13.25
N PRO A 82 15.11 15.09 -12.03
CA PRO A 82 15.96 15.01 -10.86
C PRO A 82 16.62 13.63 -10.77
N GLN A 83 17.90 13.58 -10.42
CA GLN A 83 18.66 12.31 -10.31
C GLN A 83 17.95 11.27 -9.44
N MET A 84 17.34 11.70 -8.33
CA MET A 84 16.58 10.82 -7.43
C MET A 84 15.41 10.08 -8.12
N THR A 85 14.75 10.73 -9.09
CA THR A 85 13.66 10.11 -9.86
C THR A 85 14.21 9.02 -10.77
N MET A 86 15.37 9.28 -11.40
CA MET A 86 16.05 8.31 -12.26
C MET A 86 16.53 7.10 -11.46
N ASP A 87 17.19 7.34 -10.33
CA ASP A 87 17.63 6.29 -9.42
C ASP A 87 16.44 5.44 -8.94
N GLY A 88 15.33 6.10 -8.58
CA GLY A 88 14.10 5.41 -8.18
C GLY A 88 13.51 4.56 -9.31
N LEU A 89 13.53 5.05 -10.54
CA LEU A 89 13.04 4.33 -11.72
C LEU A 89 13.93 3.14 -12.05
N GLU A 90 15.25 3.29 -12.06
CA GLU A 90 16.19 2.18 -12.27
C GLU A 90 16.03 1.08 -11.23
N ASN A 91 15.89 1.46 -9.97
CA ASN A 91 15.68 0.51 -8.86
C ASN A 91 14.32 -0.20 -8.92
N THR A 92 13.32 0.40 -9.56
CA THR A 92 11.97 -0.17 -9.64
C THR A 92 11.68 -0.89 -10.94
N ILE A 93 12.29 -0.48 -12.06
CA ILE A 93 11.93 -0.97 -13.39
C ILE A 93 12.31 -2.43 -13.62
N GLY A 94 13.45 -2.88 -13.09
CA GLY A 94 13.85 -4.29 -13.13
C GLY A 94 12.81 -5.18 -12.45
N PRO A 95 12.51 -4.97 -11.15
CA PRO A 95 11.42 -5.65 -10.45
C PRO A 95 10.05 -5.45 -11.10
N LEU A 96 9.80 -4.30 -11.73
CA LEU A 96 8.54 -4.00 -12.42
C LEU A 96 8.34 -4.91 -13.65
N LEU A 97 9.42 -5.35 -14.28
CA LEU A 97 9.39 -6.15 -15.50
C LEU A 97 9.76 -7.60 -15.26
N ALA A 98 10.19 -7.91 -14.05
CA ALA A 98 10.48 -9.27 -13.64
C ALA A 98 9.22 -10.13 -13.80
N VAL A 99 9.40 -11.23 -14.51
CA VAL A 99 8.45 -12.33 -14.67
C VAL A 99 9.16 -13.56 -14.11
N PRO A 100 8.63 -14.31 -13.13
CA PRO A 100 7.47 -14.10 -12.24
C PRO A 100 7.71 -12.98 -11.19
N PRO A 101 6.67 -12.48 -10.48
CA PRO A 101 5.43 -13.17 -10.08
C PRO A 101 4.16 -12.74 -10.83
N PHE A 102 3.24 -13.69 -10.98
CA PHE A 102 2.03 -13.54 -11.80
C PHE A 102 0.79 -13.16 -11.01
N SER A 103 0.79 -13.33 -9.69
CA SER A 103 -0.38 -13.13 -8.84
C SER A 103 -0.06 -12.60 -7.44
N LEU A 104 -1.11 -12.18 -6.73
CA LEU A 104 -1.06 -11.78 -5.33
C LEU A 104 -1.49 -12.95 -4.43
N GLY A 105 -0.83 -13.11 -3.28
CA GLY A 105 -1.13 -14.18 -2.33
C GLY A 105 0.03 -14.44 -1.36
N TYR A 106 0.07 -15.62 -0.76
CA TYR A 106 1.18 -15.96 0.13
C TYR A 106 2.53 -15.91 -0.60
N PRO A 107 3.59 -15.37 0.04
CA PRO A 107 4.90 -15.26 -0.58
C PRO A 107 5.37 -16.62 -1.09
N SER A 108 5.69 -16.67 -2.38
CA SER A 108 6.30 -17.83 -3.02
C SER A 108 7.07 -17.37 -4.26
N ARG A 109 7.66 -18.31 -5.01
CA ARG A 109 8.43 -17.99 -6.22
C ARG A 109 7.63 -17.15 -7.23
N ASP A 110 6.34 -17.43 -7.37
CA ASP A 110 5.50 -16.86 -8.43
C ASP A 110 4.39 -15.94 -7.89
N VAL A 111 4.38 -15.68 -6.58
CA VAL A 111 3.32 -14.94 -5.88
C VAL A 111 3.91 -13.87 -4.96
N GLN A 112 3.43 -12.64 -5.10
CA GLN A 112 3.86 -11.50 -4.31
C GLN A 112 2.83 -11.10 -3.23
N SER A 113 3.30 -10.54 -2.13
CA SER A 113 2.44 -9.86 -1.16
C SER A 113 3.19 -8.77 -0.40
N ALA A 114 2.56 -7.60 -0.34
CA ALA A 114 3.04 -6.48 0.47
C ALA A 114 2.69 -6.60 1.97
N HIS A 115 1.87 -7.60 2.36
CA HIS A 115 1.56 -7.91 3.76
C HIS A 115 2.72 -8.57 4.51
N TYR A 116 3.74 -9.04 3.78
CA TYR A 116 4.92 -9.68 4.33
C TYR A 116 6.19 -8.91 3.92
N PRO A 117 6.38 -7.67 4.39
CA PRO A 117 7.50 -6.84 3.96
C PRO A 117 8.83 -7.36 4.54
N GLY A 118 9.91 -7.18 3.78
CA GLY A 118 11.26 -7.55 4.21
C GLY A 118 11.99 -8.35 3.12
N THR A 119 13.26 -8.66 3.38
CA THR A 119 14.09 -9.50 2.50
C THR A 119 13.91 -10.99 2.80
N GLU A 120 13.52 -11.32 4.03
CA GLU A 120 13.38 -12.70 4.49
C GLU A 120 12.02 -13.26 4.11
N ALA A 121 12.03 -14.40 3.40
CA ALA A 121 10.82 -15.09 3.02
C ALA A 121 10.13 -15.74 4.24
N LEU A 122 8.80 -15.59 4.28
CA LEU A 122 7.91 -16.20 5.25
C LEU A 122 7.20 -17.39 4.61
N SER A 123 7.25 -18.56 5.24
CA SER A 123 6.46 -19.72 4.81
C SER A 123 5.00 -19.59 5.29
N GLN A 124 4.08 -20.34 4.67
CA GLN A 124 2.68 -20.34 5.09
C GLN A 124 2.51 -20.91 6.52
N GLU A 125 3.32 -21.88 6.89
CA GLU A 125 3.35 -22.47 8.23
C GLU A 125 3.79 -21.44 9.28
N GLU A 126 4.84 -20.68 9.00
CA GLU A 126 5.30 -19.59 9.87
C GLU A 126 4.20 -18.53 10.04
N ILE A 127 3.55 -18.15 8.94
CA ILE A 127 2.44 -17.19 8.97
C ILE A 127 1.27 -17.72 9.80
N ALA A 128 0.89 -18.99 9.64
CA ALA A 128 -0.18 -19.61 10.41
C ALA A 128 0.15 -19.67 11.91
N GLN A 129 1.39 -20.00 12.27
CA GLN A 129 1.87 -20.02 13.65
C GLN A 129 1.81 -18.63 14.28
N VAL A 130 2.32 -17.61 13.58
CA VAL A 130 2.26 -16.22 14.06
C VAL A 130 0.81 -15.78 14.19
N SER A 131 -0.04 -16.05 13.20
CA SER A 131 -1.46 -15.67 13.23
C SER A 131 -2.20 -16.28 14.43
N ALA A 132 -1.94 -17.56 14.73
CA ALA A 132 -2.48 -18.22 15.93
C ALA A 132 -1.96 -17.59 17.23
N SER A 133 -0.69 -17.16 17.25
CA SER A 133 -0.13 -16.45 18.41
C SER A 133 -0.78 -15.09 18.60
N VAL A 134 -0.87 -14.28 17.55
CA VAL A 134 -1.49 -12.95 17.55
C VAL A 134 -2.95 -12.99 18.02
N GLY A 135 -3.73 -13.98 17.57
CA GLY A 135 -5.12 -14.15 17.98
C GLY A 135 -5.33 -14.33 19.49
N ARG A 136 -4.35 -14.89 20.21
CA ARG A 136 -4.41 -15.02 21.68
C ARG A 136 -4.27 -13.69 22.42
N HIS A 137 -3.74 -12.66 21.75
CA HIS A 137 -3.58 -11.31 22.31
C HIS A 137 -4.70 -10.35 21.91
N PHE A 138 -5.79 -10.86 21.30
CA PHE A 138 -6.90 -10.05 20.78
C PHE A 138 -6.46 -8.99 19.75
N LEU A 139 -5.32 -9.23 19.10
CA LEU A 139 -4.85 -8.44 17.97
C LEU A 139 -5.37 -9.07 16.68
N TRP A 140 -5.70 -8.24 15.71
CA TRP A 140 -6.35 -8.69 14.48
C TRP A 140 -5.55 -8.29 13.22
N PRO A 141 -5.68 -9.05 12.11
CA PRO A 141 -4.89 -8.83 10.90
C PRO A 141 -5.25 -7.55 10.12
N GLU A 142 -6.39 -6.91 10.40
CA GLU A 142 -6.98 -5.83 9.61
C GLU A 142 -6.07 -4.61 9.46
N ASN A 143 -5.23 -4.32 10.47
CA ASN A 143 -4.29 -3.21 10.45
C ASN A 143 -2.86 -3.63 10.75
N THR A 144 -2.51 -4.89 10.45
CA THR A 144 -1.16 -5.41 10.70
C THR A 144 -0.51 -6.04 9.47
N ARG A 145 0.82 -5.98 9.43
CA ARG A 145 1.69 -6.71 8.49
C ARG A 145 2.74 -7.49 9.25
N LEU A 146 3.29 -8.53 8.65
CA LEU A 146 4.24 -9.42 9.32
C LEU A 146 5.62 -9.36 8.64
N ARG A 147 6.65 -9.01 9.42
CA ARG A 147 8.04 -9.03 8.95
C ARG A 147 8.84 -10.07 9.69
N LYS A 148 9.60 -10.87 8.95
CA LYS A 148 10.61 -11.79 9.48
C LYS A 148 11.99 -11.16 9.45
N LEU A 149 12.77 -11.43 10.48
CA LEU A 149 14.15 -11.00 10.65
C LEU A 149 14.93 -12.16 11.26
N PHE A 150 16.26 -12.12 11.17
CA PHE A 150 17.12 -13.03 11.92
C PHE A 150 17.88 -12.27 13.00
N LYS A 151 17.84 -12.78 14.23
CA LYS A 151 18.66 -12.28 15.35
C LYS A 151 19.45 -13.46 15.91
N ASN A 152 20.78 -13.38 15.88
CA ASN A 152 21.67 -14.46 16.33
C ASN A 152 21.35 -15.82 15.68
N GLY A 153 21.03 -15.83 14.39
CA GLY A 153 20.68 -17.05 13.64
C GLY A 153 19.29 -17.62 13.91
N LYS A 154 18.48 -16.99 14.76
CA LYS A 154 17.09 -17.40 15.05
C LYS A 154 16.09 -16.45 14.38
N PRO A 155 14.96 -16.97 13.85
CA PRO A 155 13.91 -16.14 13.29
C PRO A 155 13.23 -15.32 14.40
N VAL A 156 13.04 -14.04 14.14
CA VAL A 156 12.29 -13.10 14.97
C VAL A 156 11.23 -12.43 14.10
N TYR A 157 10.03 -12.33 14.62
CA TYR A 157 8.86 -11.80 13.94
C TYR A 157 8.49 -10.43 14.51
N ARG A 158 8.21 -9.49 13.60
CA ARG A 158 7.65 -8.18 13.95
C ARG A 158 6.27 -8.05 13.33
N LEU A 159 5.26 -7.91 14.19
CA LEU A 159 3.92 -7.54 13.79
C LEU A 159 3.88 -6.01 13.69
N LEU A 160 3.90 -5.51 12.46
CA LEU A 160 3.87 -4.08 12.17
C LEU A 160 2.42 -3.61 12.22
N GLN A 161 2.07 -2.78 13.20
CA GLN A 161 0.76 -2.19 13.36
C GLN A 161 0.71 -0.82 12.71
N ALA A 162 -0.32 -0.61 11.88
CA ALA A 162 -0.56 0.67 11.22
C ALA A 162 -1.00 1.72 12.24
N SER A 163 -0.19 2.76 12.41
CA SER A 163 -0.46 3.88 13.31
C SER A 163 0.38 5.10 12.96
N ALA A 164 -0.16 6.29 13.20
CA ALA A 164 0.60 7.54 13.09
C ALA A 164 1.70 7.64 14.15
N GLU A 165 1.41 7.15 15.35
CA GLU A 165 2.40 7.00 16.43
C GLU A 165 3.38 5.89 16.10
N ASN A 166 4.64 6.12 16.45
CA ASN A 166 5.73 5.22 16.11
C ASN A 166 6.50 4.86 17.38
N ASP A 167 6.74 3.57 17.57
CA ASP A 167 7.50 3.03 18.69
C ASP A 167 9.02 3.11 18.47
N ALA A 168 9.49 3.74 17.39
CA ALA A 168 10.92 3.88 17.07
C ALA A 168 11.75 4.57 18.17
N SER A 169 11.12 5.36 19.04
CA SER A 169 11.75 5.97 20.21
C SER A 169 11.65 5.11 21.48
N SER A 170 10.89 4.02 21.47
CA SER A 170 10.78 3.11 22.61
C SER A 170 11.95 2.12 22.59
N SER A 171 12.73 2.10 23.68
CA SER A 171 13.86 1.19 23.83
C SER A 171 13.44 -0.27 23.97
N ASN A 172 12.16 -0.54 24.22
CA ASN A 172 11.61 -1.85 24.49
C ASN A 172 10.42 -2.14 23.56
N PRO A 173 10.60 -2.92 22.49
CA PRO A 173 9.49 -3.36 21.65
C PRO A 173 8.51 -4.20 22.47
N HIS A 174 7.21 -4.05 22.21
CA HIS A 174 6.17 -4.77 22.95
C HIS A 174 6.19 -6.25 22.56
N GLN A 175 6.76 -7.09 23.43
CA GLN A 175 6.83 -8.53 23.20
C GLN A 175 5.46 -9.18 23.42
N LEU A 176 4.95 -9.86 22.38
CA LEU A 176 3.72 -10.63 22.44
C LEU A 176 4.01 -12.08 22.84
N ASP A 177 5.02 -12.67 22.22
CA ASP A 177 5.46 -14.06 22.46
C ASP A 177 7.00 -14.12 22.35
N ASN A 178 7.60 -15.29 22.64
CA ASN A 178 9.05 -15.51 22.71
C ASN A 178 9.83 -14.77 21.61
N ASP A 179 9.45 -14.96 20.34
CA ASP A 179 10.12 -14.34 19.18
C ASP A 179 9.20 -13.40 18.39
N LEU A 180 8.08 -12.94 18.97
CA LEU A 180 7.09 -12.10 18.30
C LEU A 180 6.93 -10.75 19.01
N PHE A 181 7.14 -9.67 18.26
CA PHE A 181 7.10 -8.30 18.78
C PHE A 181 6.10 -7.43 18.01
N LEU A 182 5.23 -6.72 18.72
CA LEU A 182 4.39 -5.67 18.16
C LEU A 182 5.21 -4.40 17.97
N MET A 183 5.07 -3.79 16.80
CA MET A 183 5.74 -2.55 16.43
C MET A 183 4.73 -1.58 15.83
N LYS A 184 4.48 -0.45 16.49
CA LYS A 184 3.69 0.64 15.91
C LYS A 184 4.47 1.43 14.88
N GLY A 185 3.73 2.20 14.07
CA GLY A 185 4.29 3.19 13.17
C GLY A 185 4.29 2.78 11.70
N ASP A 186 3.66 1.66 11.36
CA ASP A 186 3.51 1.27 9.96
C ASP A 186 2.65 2.32 9.24
N HIS A 187 3.14 2.83 8.12
CA HIS A 187 2.54 3.96 7.40
C HIS A 187 2.33 5.25 8.25
N SER A 188 3.19 5.48 9.25
CA SER A 188 3.05 6.59 10.20
C SER A 188 3.01 7.98 9.56
N GLN A 189 3.80 8.21 8.50
CA GLN A 189 3.82 9.49 7.81
C GLN A 189 2.50 9.75 7.08
N GLU A 190 1.97 8.75 6.38
CA GLU A 190 0.69 8.82 5.66
C GLU A 190 -0.46 8.98 6.65
N LEU A 191 -0.52 8.16 7.70
CA LEU A 191 -1.56 8.20 8.73
C LEU A 191 -1.54 9.53 9.51
N SER A 192 -0.38 10.14 9.72
CA SER A 192 -0.28 11.49 10.31
C SER A 192 -0.98 12.55 9.44
N LYS A 193 -0.83 12.46 8.11
CA LYS A 193 -1.52 13.35 7.16
C LYS A 193 -3.02 13.09 7.17
N VAL A 194 -3.45 11.82 7.20
CA VAL A 194 -4.87 11.42 7.32
C VAL A 194 -5.47 11.99 8.60
N CYS A 195 -4.85 11.75 9.76
CA CYS A 195 -5.28 12.30 11.04
C CYS A 195 -5.40 13.82 11.01
N SER A 196 -4.44 14.52 10.39
CA SER A 196 -4.48 15.97 10.25
C SER A 196 -5.65 16.45 9.38
N ALA A 197 -5.94 15.75 8.28
CA ALA A 197 -7.08 16.06 7.43
C ALA A 197 -8.42 15.81 8.13
N LEU A 198 -8.56 14.68 8.83
CA LEU A 198 -9.76 14.34 9.60
C LEU A 198 -10.01 15.34 10.74
N LYS A 199 -8.95 15.82 11.43
CA LYS A 199 -9.06 16.88 12.44
C LYS A 199 -9.62 18.18 11.85
N ARG A 200 -9.19 18.57 10.66
CA ARG A 200 -9.76 19.73 9.95
C ARG A 200 -11.21 19.49 9.55
N ALA A 201 -11.52 18.31 9.00
CA ALA A 201 -12.89 17.95 8.61
C ALA A 201 -13.86 17.98 9.79
N LYS A 202 -13.40 17.60 11.00
CA LYS A 202 -14.19 17.62 12.23
C LYS A 202 -14.76 19.00 12.55
N ALA A 203 -14.04 20.08 12.24
CA ALA A 203 -14.52 21.46 12.46
C ALA A 203 -15.76 21.81 11.63
N TYR A 204 -16.02 21.09 10.54
CA TYR A 204 -17.16 21.28 9.65
C TYR A 204 -18.25 20.22 9.83
N ALA A 205 -18.14 19.37 10.85
CA ALA A 205 -19.10 18.32 11.09
C ALA A 205 -20.44 18.90 11.58
N SER A 206 -21.52 18.52 10.90
CA SER A 206 -22.85 19.10 11.12
C SER A 206 -23.59 18.62 12.38
N ASN A 207 -23.07 17.62 13.09
CA ASN A 207 -23.68 17.10 14.33
C ASN A 207 -22.65 16.36 15.22
N SER A 208 -23.03 16.14 16.48
CA SER A 208 -22.21 15.48 17.49
C SER A 208 -21.81 14.05 17.14
N LYS A 209 -22.68 13.29 16.45
CA LYS A 209 -22.34 11.92 16.01
C LYS A 209 -21.24 11.91 14.95
N LYS A 210 -21.26 12.83 13.98
CA LYS A 210 -20.18 13.01 12.99
C LYS A 210 -18.85 13.35 13.68
N ILE A 211 -18.91 14.24 14.68
CA ILE A 211 -17.74 14.61 15.49
C ILE A 211 -17.20 13.38 16.21
N GLN A 212 -18.06 12.61 16.90
CA GLN A 212 -17.68 11.42 17.64
C GLN A 212 -17.12 10.32 16.73
N PHE A 213 -17.72 10.10 15.56
CA PHE A 213 -17.18 9.18 14.55
C PHE A 213 -15.75 9.56 14.17
N LEU A 214 -15.53 10.83 13.82
CA LEU A 214 -14.21 11.32 13.43
C LEU A 214 -13.20 11.21 14.58
N GLU A 215 -13.62 11.46 15.83
CA GLU A 215 -12.75 11.31 17.00
C GLU A 215 -12.26 9.88 17.20
N HIS A 216 -13.17 8.90 17.15
CA HIS A 216 -12.80 7.50 17.22
C HIS A 216 -11.94 7.06 16.03
N TYR A 217 -12.21 7.59 14.84
CA TYR A 217 -11.46 7.22 13.64
C TYR A 217 -10.04 7.81 13.63
N ILE A 218 -9.90 9.06 14.07
CA ILE A 218 -8.60 9.69 14.33
C ILE A 218 -7.84 8.90 15.40
N GLU A 219 -8.52 8.47 16.47
CA GLU A 219 -7.88 7.71 17.54
C GLU A 219 -7.34 6.36 17.06
N SER A 220 -8.13 5.65 16.24
CA SER A 220 -7.71 4.40 15.61
C SER A 220 -6.47 4.59 14.74
N PHE A 221 -6.48 5.57 13.82
CA PHE A 221 -5.34 5.82 12.94
C PHE A 221 -4.12 6.38 13.68
N ARG A 222 -4.33 7.12 14.77
CA ARG A 222 -3.24 7.63 15.59
C ARG A 222 -2.52 6.49 16.30
N THR A 223 -3.26 5.62 16.98
CA THR A 223 -2.70 4.66 17.95
C THR A 223 -2.60 3.23 17.43
N GLY A 224 -3.31 2.90 16.35
CA GLY A 224 -3.50 1.53 15.87
C GLY A 224 -4.64 0.77 16.56
N SER A 225 -5.46 1.41 17.41
CA SER A 225 -6.54 0.72 18.14
C SER A 225 -7.69 0.29 17.23
N LEU A 226 -7.97 -1.01 17.23
CA LEU A 226 -9.13 -1.59 16.55
C LEU A 226 -10.41 -1.41 17.36
N GLU A 227 -10.32 -1.28 18.68
CA GLU A 227 -11.46 -0.95 19.55
C GLU A 227 -11.98 0.45 19.20
N ALA A 228 -11.08 1.41 19.01
CA ALA A 228 -11.45 2.74 18.53
C ALA A 228 -12.06 2.68 17.12
N PHE A 229 -11.52 1.83 16.23
CA PHE A 229 -12.12 1.60 14.91
C PHE A 229 -13.55 1.06 15.04
N GLN A 230 -13.77 0.00 15.83
CA GLN A 230 -15.08 -0.58 16.05
C GLN A 230 -16.06 0.41 16.70
N ALA A 231 -15.60 1.23 17.65
CA ALA A 231 -16.38 2.31 18.23
C ALA A 231 -16.81 3.33 17.16
N SER A 232 -15.92 3.68 16.23
CA SER A 232 -16.27 4.54 15.09
C SER A 232 -17.36 3.89 14.22
N GLN A 233 -17.25 2.58 13.93
CA GLN A 233 -18.25 1.88 13.11
C GLN A 233 -19.62 1.83 13.79
N LYS A 234 -19.67 1.61 15.11
CA LYS A 234 -20.92 1.67 15.88
C LYS A 234 -21.60 3.04 15.75
N VAL A 235 -20.84 4.12 15.88
CA VAL A 235 -21.38 5.48 15.70
C VAL A 235 -21.85 5.68 14.26
N TRP A 236 -21.06 5.27 13.27
CA TRP A 236 -21.37 5.42 11.84
C TRP A 236 -22.69 4.74 11.45
N VAL A 237 -22.93 3.50 11.91
CA VAL A 237 -24.19 2.79 11.62
C VAL A 237 -25.41 3.52 12.20
N THR A 238 -25.26 4.19 13.35
CA THR A 238 -26.36 4.98 13.94
C THR A 238 -26.52 6.37 13.31
N MET A 239 -25.61 6.78 12.43
CA MET A 239 -25.69 8.04 11.68
C MET A 239 -26.47 7.88 10.38
N SER A 240 -26.30 6.76 9.67
CA SER A 240 -26.96 6.50 8.38
C SER A 240 -28.47 6.35 8.52
N GLN A 241 -28.96 5.86 9.66
CA GLN A 241 -30.41 5.78 9.96
C GLN A 241 -31.11 7.15 10.05
N GLN A 242 -30.38 8.26 10.23
CA GLN A 242 -30.98 9.59 10.29
C GLN A 242 -31.15 10.26 8.92
N GLN A 243 -30.53 9.76 7.85
CA GLN A 243 -30.64 10.37 6.51
C GLN A 243 -31.80 9.80 5.66
N TRP A 244 -32.41 8.68 6.07
CA TRP A 244 -33.51 8.04 5.34
C TRP A 244 -34.90 8.31 5.93
N ASN A 245 -34.99 9.13 6.98
CA ASN A 245 -36.25 9.48 7.67
C ASN A 245 -36.68 10.94 7.44
N THR A 246 -36.27 11.53 6.32
CA THR A 246 -36.71 12.86 5.82
C THR A 246 -37.13 12.73 4.37
#